data_AF-A0A328APK1-F1
#
_entry.id   AF-A0A328APK1-F1
#
_cell.length_a   1.000
_cell.length_b   1.000
_cell.length_c   1.000
_cell.angle_alpha   90.00
_cell.angle_beta   90.00
_cell.angle_gamma   90.00
#
_symmetry.space_group_name_H-M   'P 1'
#
loop_
_entity.id
_entity.type
_entity.pdbx_description
1 polymer ?
#
loop_
_entity_poly.entity_id
_entity_poly.type
_entity_poly.pdbx_seq_one_letter_code
_entity_poly.pdbx_strand_id
1 'polypeptide(L)' 'MVRQTYSGIGDPVRVFEDLQPYARRLRELQARCKPFGRDYYALAIAIEGLESAAYHFTRRPHFYGEART' A
#
# COMPACT_ATOMS: atom_id res chain seq x y z
N MET A 1 13.59 17.55 -26.23
CA MET A 1 12.61 17.76 -25.13
C MET A 1 11.52 16.72 -25.29
N VAL A 2 11.53 15.65 -24.49
CA VAL A 2 10.51 14.59 -24.58
C VAL A 2 9.24 15.11 -23.91
N ARG A 3 8.14 15.27 -24.66
CA ARG A 3 6.80 15.44 -24.10
C ARG A 3 6.39 14.09 -23.50
N GLN A 4 6.71 13.86 -22.24
CA GLN A 4 6.10 12.76 -21.49
C GLN A 4 4.66 13.16 -21.20
N THR A 5 3.73 12.76 -22.07
CA THR A 5 2.31 12.75 -21.75
C THR A 5 2.07 11.52 -20.86
N TYR A 6 2.56 11.54 -19.62
CA TYR A 6 2.11 10.56 -18.63
C TYR A 6 0.63 10.84 -18.39
N SER A 7 -0.25 10.10 -19.07
CA SER A 7 -1.70 10.17 -18.82
C SER A 7 -2.05 9.64 -17.43
N GLY A 8 -1.12 8.90 -16.83
CA GLY A 8 -1.13 8.47 -15.45
C GLY A 8 -2.35 7.70 -15.00
N ILE A 9 -2.40 7.49 -13.69
CA ILE A 9 -3.63 7.16 -13.01
C ILE A 9 -4.41 8.46 -12.88
N GLY A 10 -5.57 8.57 -13.55
CA GLY A 10 -6.35 9.81 -13.58
C GLY A 10 -6.84 10.26 -12.19
N ASP A 11 -7.29 9.30 -11.40
CA ASP A 11 -7.60 9.48 -9.97
C ASP A 11 -6.78 8.47 -9.15
N PRO A 12 -5.54 8.83 -8.74
CA PRO A 12 -4.70 7.93 -7.98
C PRO A 12 -5.31 7.61 -6.62
N VAL A 13 -6.06 8.53 -6.00
CA VAL A 13 -6.67 8.26 -4.70
C VAL A 13 -7.68 7.12 -4.82
N ARG A 14 -8.59 7.21 -5.79
CA ARG A 14 -9.60 6.17 -6.00
C ARG A 14 -9.00 4.80 -6.33
N VAL A 15 -7.99 4.77 -7.20
CA VAL A 15 -7.34 3.50 -7.58
C VAL A 15 -6.64 2.84 -6.39
N PHE A 16 -6.01 3.63 -5.52
CA PHE A 16 -5.38 3.09 -4.31
C PHE A 16 -6.42 2.78 -3.21
N GLU A 17 -7.55 3.48 -3.13
CA GLU A 17 -8.68 3.12 -2.27
C GLU A 17 -9.27 1.74 -2.64
N ASP A 18 -9.34 1.41 -3.93
CA ASP A 18 -9.80 0.10 -4.40
C ASP A 18 -8.88 -1.06 -3.93
N LEU A 19 -7.63 -0.76 -3.54
CA LEU A 19 -6.67 -1.73 -2.99
C LEU A 19 -6.79 -1.91 -1.47
N GLN A 20 -7.66 -1.16 -0.79
CA GLN A 20 -7.88 -1.26 0.66
C GLN A 20 -8.16 -2.72 1.13
N PRO A 21 -9.00 -3.53 0.44
CA PRO A 21 -9.25 -4.90 0.86
C PRO A 21 -8.00 -5.79 0.80
N TYR A 22 -7.10 -5.53 -0.16
CA TYR A 22 -5.84 -6.26 -0.31
C TYR A 22 -4.86 -5.89 0.81
N ALA A 23 -4.72 -4.59 1.12
CA ALA A 23 -3.92 -4.13 2.25
C ALA A 23 -4.39 -4.76 3.58
N ARG A 24 -5.71 -4.80 3.81
CA ARG A 24 -6.30 -5.48 4.97
C ARG A 24 -5.95 -6.97 4.98
N ARG A 25 -6.07 -7.66 3.85
CA ARG A 25 -5.80 -9.08 3.77
C ARG A 25 -4.33 -9.43 4.04
N LEU A 26 -3.40 -8.60 3.56
CA LEU A 26 -1.98 -8.77 3.88
C LEU A 26 -1.70 -8.67 5.38
N ARG A 27 -2.33 -7.70 6.07
CA ARG A 27 -2.21 -7.55 7.53
C ARG A 27 -2.82 -8.74 8.28
N GLU A 28 -3.98 -9.21 7.86
CA GLU A 28 -4.60 -10.41 8.44
C GLU A 28 -3.73 -11.66 8.27
N LEU A 29 -3.04 -11.80 7.13
CA LEU A 29 -2.08 -12.88 6.91
C LEU A 29 -0.85 -12.71 7.81
N GLN A 30 -0.33 -11.48 7.91
CA GLN A 30 0.86 -11.19 8.72
C GLN A 30 0.62 -11.47 10.20
N ALA A 31 -0.58 -11.14 10.71
CA ALA A 31 -0.98 -11.39 12.09
C ALA A 31 -1.03 -12.89 12.45
N ARG A 32 -1.08 -13.79 11.46
CA ARG A 32 -1.04 -15.25 11.67
C ARG A 32 0.39 -15.81 11.67
N CYS A 33 1.36 -15.04 11.20
CA CYS A 33 2.75 -15.44 11.17
C CYS A 33 3.41 -15.22 12.55
N LYS A 34 4.41 -16.03 12.88
CA LYS A 34 5.26 -15.77 14.04
C LYS A 34 5.88 -14.37 13.91
N PRO A 35 5.69 -13.47 14.89
CA PRO A 35 6.30 -12.14 14.87
C PRO A 35 7.81 -12.22 14.61
N PHE A 36 8.32 -11.35 13.74
CA PHE A 36 9.73 -11.30 13.34
C PHE A 36 10.27 -12.58 12.69
N GLY A 37 9.39 -13.48 12.23
CA GLY A 37 9.75 -14.61 11.39
C GLY A 37 9.95 -14.21 9.92
N ARG A 38 10.54 -15.13 9.13
CA ARG A 38 10.72 -14.92 7.68
C ARG A 38 9.42 -14.55 6.96
N ASP A 39 8.36 -15.30 7.23
CA ASP A 39 7.06 -15.11 6.55
C ASP A 39 6.39 -13.80 7.00
N TYR A 40 6.58 -13.43 8.28
CA TYR A 40 6.13 -12.15 8.82
C TYR A 40 6.81 -10.96 8.10
N TYR A 41 8.13 -11.04 7.89
CA TYR A 41 8.89 -10.00 7.19
C TYR A 41 8.56 -9.95 5.70
N ALA A 42 8.34 -11.10 5.05
CA ALA A 42 7.90 -11.12 3.66
C ALA A 42 6.58 -10.35 3.47
N LEU A 43 5.62 -10.52 4.40
CA LEU A 43 4.37 -9.77 4.39
C LEU A 43 4.57 -8.30 4.78
N ALA A 44 5.50 -8.00 5.69
CA ALA A 44 5.85 -6.62 6.04
C ALA A 44 6.34 -5.83 4.83
N ILE A 45 7.24 -6.42 4.03
CA ILE A 45 7.78 -5.81 2.80
C ILE A 45 6.65 -5.55 1.80
N ALA A 46 5.72 -6.50 1.63
CA ALA A 46 4.58 -6.32 0.73
C ALA A 46 3.68 -5.15 1.16
N ILE A 47 3.40 -5.02 2.47
CA ILE A 47 2.62 -3.91 3.03
C ILE A 47 3.36 -2.58 2.84
N GLU A 48 4.66 -2.54 3.14
CA GLU A 48 5.49 -1.33 2.99
C GLU A 48 5.61 -0.88 1.53
N GLY A 49 5.78 -1.82 0.60
CA GLY A 49 5.80 -1.53 -0.83
C GLY A 49 4.48 -0.95 -1.33
N LEU A 50 3.35 -1.50 -0.87
CA LEU A 50 2.01 -1.01 -1.20
C LEU A 50 1.79 0.41 -0.66
N GLU A 51 2.17 0.66 0.59
CA GLU A 51 2.10 1.97 1.25
C GLU A 51 3.00 3.00 0.55
N SER A 52 4.23 2.61 0.21
CA SER A 52 5.19 3.46 -0.50
C SER A 52 4.66 3.85 -1.87
N ALA A 53 4.11 2.89 -2.62
CA ALA A 53 3.47 3.18 -3.90
C ALA A 53 2.33 4.20 -3.72
N ALA A 54 1.41 3.97 -2.77
CA ALA A 54 0.31 4.89 -2.51
C ALA A 54 0.80 6.30 -2.19
N TYR A 55 1.82 6.43 -1.34
CA TYR A 55 2.40 7.73 -1.01
C TYR A 55 2.98 8.46 -2.23
N HIS A 56 3.69 7.75 -3.12
CA HIS A 56 4.29 8.37 -4.30
C HIS A 56 3.26 8.87 -5.32
N PHE A 57 2.06 8.27 -5.37
CA PHE A 57 0.97 8.70 -6.25
C PHE A 57 -0.02 9.68 -5.60
N THR A 58 -0.25 9.59 -4.30
CA THR A 58 -1.32 10.32 -3.60
C THR A 58 -0.81 11.40 -2.63
N ARG A 59 0.48 11.35 -2.27
CA ARG A 59 1.11 12.18 -1.22
C ARG A 59 0.46 12.10 0.16
N ARG A 60 -0.41 11.11 0.41
CA ARG A 60 -1.01 10.86 1.72
C ARG A 60 -0.13 9.88 2.50
N PRO A 61 0.44 10.28 3.64
CA PRO A 61 1.12 9.35 4.52
C PRO A 61 0.11 8.42 5.19
N HIS A 62 0.51 7.19 5.49
CA HIS A 62 -0.35 6.20 6.16
C HIS A 62 -1.67 5.98 5.40
N PHE A 63 -1.62 5.94 4.06
CA PHE A 63 -2.78 5.77 3.18
C PHE A 63 -3.63 4.57 3.57
N TYR A 64 -2.99 3.45 3.88
CA TYR A 64 -3.68 2.25 4.36
C TYR A 64 -3.68 2.13 5.88
N GLY A 65 -3.13 3.09 6.61
CA GLY A 65 -3.10 3.07 8.07
C GLY A 65 -4.54 3.06 8.62
N GLU A 66 -4.78 2.29 9.69
CA GLU A 66 -6.06 2.38 10.37
C GLU A 66 -6.22 3.82 10.89
N ALA A 67 -7.31 4.49 10.49
CA ALA A 67 -7.74 5.69 11.18
C ALA A 67 -7.91 5.29 12.65
N ARG A 68 -7.05 5.82 13.52
CA ARG A 68 -7.24 5.70 14.96
C ARG A 68 -8.56 6.40 15.29
N THR A 69 -9.62 5.62 15.41
CA THR A 69 -10.85 6.00 16.12
C THR A 69 -10.54 6.18 17.60
#